data_AF-A0A8B8ZYP2-F1
#
_entry.id   AF-A0A8B8ZYP2-F1
#
_cell.length_a   1.000
_cell.length_b   1.000
_cell.length_c   1.000
_cell.angle_alpha   90.00
_cell.angle_beta   90.00
_cell.angle_gamma   90.00
#
_symmetry.space_group_name_H-M   'P 1'
#
loop_
_entity.id
_entity.type
_entity.pdbx_description
1 polymer ?
#
loop_
_entity_poly.entity_id
_entity_poly.type
_entity_poly.pdbx_seq_one_letter_code
_entity_poly.pdbx_strand_id
1 'polypeptide(L)' 'MILVAIVAELLEEYTVLVARVLEQLLHDAPFPRRMRFLMLRSLPFASPPPDARPAAAATP' A
#
# COMPACT_ATOMS: atom_id res chain seq x y z
N MET A 1 30.11 -21.09 2.90
CA MET A 1 30.04 -19.62 2.85
C MET A 1 30.17 -19.06 1.44
N ILE A 2 30.98 -19.65 0.56
CA ILE A 2 31.13 -19.20 -0.85
C ILE A 2 29.80 -19.18 -1.64
N LEU A 3 28.93 -20.18 -1.44
CA LEU A 3 27.62 -20.25 -2.10
C LEU A 3 26.73 -19.06 -1.76
N VAL A 4 26.77 -18.62 -0.49
CA VAL A 4 25.97 -17.48 -0.03
C VAL A 4 26.44 -16.19 -0.68
N ALA A 5 27.76 -16.02 -0.85
CA ALA A 5 28.32 -14.86 -1.54
C ALA A 5 27.88 -14.80 -3.01
N ILE A 6 27.90 -15.95 -3.70
CA ILE A 6 27.45 -16.05 -5.10
C ILE A 6 25.95 -15.76 -5.22
N VAL A 7 25.14 -16.31 -4.30
CA VAL A 7 23.68 -16.05 -4.28
C VAL A 7 23.39 -14.57 -3.98
N ALA A 8 24.16 -13.93 -3.10
CA ALA A 8 24.00 -12.50 -2.80
C ALA A 8 24.34 -11.62 -4.01
N GLU A 9 25.44 -11.90 -4.70
CA GLU A 9 25.86 -11.20 -5.92
C GLU A 9 24.79 -11.31 -7.02
N LEU A 10 24.21 -12.51 -7.21
CA LEU A 10 23.10 -12.72 -8.15
C LEU A 10 21.80 -12.03 -7.71
N LEU A 11 21.54 -11.97 -6.39
CA LEU A 11 20.36 -11.29 -5.84
C LEU A 11 20.44 -9.77 -6.05
N GLU A 12 21.62 -9.17 -5.95
CA GLU A 12 21.80 -7.73 -6.17
C GLU A 12 21.33 -7.34 -7.57
N GLU A 13 21.78 -8.07 -8.59
CA GLU A 13 21.40 -7.78 -9.98
C GLU A 13 19.91 -8.08 -10.25
N TYR A 14 19.38 -9.16 -9.66
CA TYR A 14 17.96 -9.50 -9.75
C TYR A 14 17.06 -8.48 -9.06
N THR A 15 17.45 -8.00 -7.87
CA THR A 15 16.66 -7.03 -7.10
C THR A 15 16.58 -5.67 -7.79
N VAL A 16 17.60 -5.27 -8.55
CA VAL A 16 17.55 -4.05 -9.39
C VAL A 16 16.50 -4.19 -10.50
N LEU A 17 16.45 -5.34 -11.18
CA LEU A 17 15.42 -5.60 -12.19
C LEU A 17 14.02 -5.65 -11.57
N VAL A 18 13.86 -6.36 -10.46
CA VAL A 18 12.60 -6.44 -9.73
C VAL A 18 12.15 -5.05 -9.26
N ALA A 19 13.07 -4.22 -8.75
CA ALA A 19 12.76 -2.87 -8.30
C ALA A 19 12.23 -2.00 -9.45
N ARG A 20 12.84 -2.07 -10.64
CA ARG A 20 12.34 -1.33 -11.83
C ARG A 20 10.99 -1.82 -12.29
N VAL A 21 10.79 -3.14 -12.35
CA VAL A 21 9.49 -3.72 -12.72
C VAL A 21 8.42 -3.34 -11.70
N LEU A 22 8.75 -3.39 -10.40
CA LEU A 22 7.86 -2.99 -9.34
C LEU A 22 7.56 -1.50 -9.42
N GLU A 23 8.56 -0.64 -9.59
CA GLU A 23 8.38 0.80 -9.76
C GLU A 23 7.47 1.10 -10.94
N GLN A 24 7.64 0.43 -12.08
CA GLN A 24 6.80 0.59 -13.25
C GLN A 24 5.37 0.10 -13.01
N LEU A 25 5.18 -1.04 -12.34
CA LEU A 25 3.86 -1.50 -11.88
C LEU A 25 3.20 -0.51 -10.90
N LEU A 26 3.99 0.13 -10.05
CA LEU A 26 3.52 1.13 -9.08
C LEU A 26 3.28 2.51 -9.71
N HIS A 27 3.89 2.81 -10.84
CA HIS A 27 3.69 4.03 -11.62
C HIS A 27 2.49 3.89 -12.56
N ASP A 28 2.40 2.77 -13.28
CA ASP A 28 1.34 2.49 -14.26
C ASP A 28 0.01 2.14 -13.58
N ALA A 29 0.06 1.45 -12.43
CA ALA A 29 -1.11 1.35 -11.58
C ALA A 29 -1.10 2.51 -10.59
N PRO A 30 -2.21 3.23 -10.36
CA PRO A 30 -2.28 4.19 -9.26
C PRO A 30 -2.13 3.39 -7.97
N PHE A 31 -0.88 3.30 -7.45
CA PHE A 31 -0.45 2.53 -6.26
C PHE A 31 -1.64 2.33 -5.35
N PRO A 32 -2.19 1.09 -5.26
CA PRO A 32 -3.61 0.84 -5.15
C PRO A 32 -4.17 1.78 -4.11
N ARG A 33 -4.76 2.90 -4.55
CA ARG A 33 -5.28 3.91 -3.63
C ARG A 33 -6.25 3.25 -2.67
N ARG A 34 -6.89 2.17 -3.14
CA ARG A 34 -7.65 1.18 -2.39
C ARG A 34 -6.83 0.46 -1.31
N MET A 35 -5.65 -0.07 -1.58
CA MET A 35 -4.78 -0.68 -0.56
C MET A 35 -4.27 0.36 0.43
N ARG A 36 -3.86 1.58 0.00
CA ARG A 36 -3.54 2.67 0.94
C ARG A 36 -4.75 3.06 1.78
N PHE A 37 -5.94 3.12 1.18
CA PHE A 37 -7.19 3.37 1.88
C PHE A 37 -7.57 2.24 2.83
N LEU A 38 -7.34 0.98 2.46
CA LEU A 38 -7.57 -0.20 3.31
C LEU A 38 -6.56 -0.25 4.46
N MET A 39 -5.31 0.12 4.22
CA MET A 39 -4.27 0.23 5.26
C MET A 39 -4.60 1.36 6.24
N LEU A 40 -5.04 2.52 5.73
CA LEU A 40 -5.52 3.61 6.58
C LEU A 40 -6.80 3.24 7.34
N ARG A 41 -7.77 2.58 6.70
CA ARG A 41 -9.02 2.09 7.33
C ARG A 41 -8.77 1.05 8.41
N SER A 42 -7.78 0.17 8.20
CA SER A 42 -7.43 -0.91 9.14
C SER A 42 -6.55 -0.43 10.29
N LEU A 43 -6.00 0.79 10.23
CA LEU A 43 -5.38 1.38 11.39
C LEU A 43 -6.47 1.59 12.47
N PRO A 44 -6.25 1.08 13.69
CA PRO A 44 -7.21 1.22 14.80
C PRO A 44 -7.41 2.68 15.26
N PHE A 45 -6.74 3.64 14.62
CA PHE A 45 -6.83 5.08 14.85
C PHE A 45 -7.55 5.85 13.73
N ALA A 46 -8.02 5.17 12.67
CA ALA A 46 -8.84 5.85 11.68
C ALA A 46 -10.21 6.17 12.26
N SER A 47 -10.45 7.46 12.48
CA SER A 47 -11.74 8.00 12.91
C SER A 47 -12.88 7.33 12.15
N PRO A 48 -13.97 6.91 12.83
CA PRO A 48 -15.13 6.38 12.14
C PRO A 48 -15.59 7.39 11.08
N PRO A 49 -16.04 6.92 9.90
CA PRO A 49 -16.61 7.81 8.90
C PRO A 49 -17.73 8.61 9.57
N PRO A 50 -17.83 9.94 9.34
CA PRO A 50 -18.92 10.71 9.89
C PRO A 50 -20.19 10.09 9.35
N ASP A 51 -21.00 9.54 10.27
CA ASP A 51 -22.31 9.00 9.98
C ASP A 51 -23.03 9.98 9.05
N ALA A 52 -23.49 9.47 7.92
CA ALA A 52 -24.41 10.19 7.06
C ALA A 52 -25.67 10.48 7.89
N ARG A 53 -25.67 11.68 8.49
CA ARG A 53 -26.76 12.32 9.20
C ARG A 53 -28.10 12.04 8.49
N PRO A 54 -29.12 11.46 9.16
CA PRO A 54 -30.47 11.77 8.78
C PRO A 54 -30.76 13.17 9.32
N ALA A 55 -30.82 14.14 8.41
CA ALA A 55 -31.44 15.43 8.66
C ALA A 55 -32.96 15.20 8.86
N ALA A 56 -33.39 14.86 10.07
CA ALA A 56 -34.80 14.88 10.45
C ALA A 56 -34.95 14.72 11.98
N ALA A 57 -35.80 15.53 12.59
CA ALA A 57 -36.15 15.57 14.03
C ALA A 57 -35.08 16.24 14.93
N ALA A 58 -35.32 17.35 15.62
CA ALA A 58 -36.58 17.99 15.98
C ALA A 58 -36.35 19.47 16.30
N THR A 59 -37.17 20.31 15.69
CA THR A 59 -37.72 21.57 16.22
C THR A 59 -39.24 21.39 16.15
N PRO A 60 -40.08 22.02 16.98
CA PRO A 60 -39.95 23.37 17.57
C PRO A 60 -39.64 23.43 19.07
#